data_AF-A0A399G5M5-F1
#
_entry.id   AF-A0A399G5M5-F1
#
_cell.length_a   1.000
_cell.length_b   1.000
_cell.length_c   1.000
_cell.angle_alpha   90.00
_cell.angle_beta   90.00
_cell.angle_gamma   90.00
#
_symmetry.space_group_name_H-M   'P 1'
#
loop_
_entity.id
_entity.type
_entity.pdbx_description
1 polymer ?
#
loop_
_entity_poly.entity_id
_entity_poly.type
_entity_poly.pdbx_seq_one_letter_code
_entity_poly.pdbx_strand_id
1 'polypeptide(L)'
;MNSLALSLFLPRATTQESPFRFLLLDDPVQAMDPAKVAGLARLLSDIARDRQVVVFTHDTRLVEEIRYQRLPATCLEITRGERSKVVVLPKTDPVTQALSDARRFSKRVSREICSEVLPGLCRQAIEAACKDAARHRMIAQGKGLKEIEERFEDAEKLAELAALALFDESSPDKNVDNWVRKHCPDAVQILRTCTKGSHEHVVVNNPDTFVSQTQKLATRIRAAAEKNGGRE
;
A
#
# COMPACT_ATOMS: atom_id res chain seq x y z
N MET A 1 -4.92 -27.21 -10.22
CA MET A 1 -5.62 -28.22 -9.37
C MET A 1 -6.27 -27.62 -8.11
N ASN A 2 -6.03 -26.35 -7.74
CA ASN A 2 -6.43 -25.81 -6.43
C ASN A 2 -7.89 -25.35 -6.26
N SER A 3 -8.52 -24.71 -7.25
CA SER A 3 -9.84 -24.09 -7.03
C SER A 3 -10.94 -25.11 -6.73
N LEU A 4 -10.91 -26.27 -7.38
CA LEU A 4 -11.85 -27.37 -7.12
C LEU A 4 -11.65 -27.95 -5.71
N ALA A 5 -10.40 -28.20 -5.31
CA ALA A 5 -10.10 -28.70 -3.97
C ALA A 5 -10.60 -27.72 -2.90
N LEU A 6 -10.32 -26.43 -3.03
CA LEU A 6 -10.83 -25.41 -2.10
C LEU A 6 -12.36 -25.38 -2.05
N SER A 7 -13.04 -25.52 -3.20
CA SER A 7 -14.51 -25.55 -3.25
C SER A 7 -15.15 -26.75 -2.56
N LEU A 8 -14.43 -27.88 -2.44
CA LEU A 8 -14.88 -29.08 -1.75
C LEU A 8 -14.55 -29.05 -0.26
N PHE A 9 -13.33 -28.60 0.08
CA PHE A 9 -12.84 -28.67 1.45
C PHE A 9 -13.27 -27.50 2.32
N LEU A 10 -13.37 -26.27 1.77
CA LEU A 10 -13.76 -25.12 2.57
C LEU A 10 -15.17 -25.28 3.16
N PRO A 11 -16.23 -25.61 2.41
CA PRO A 11 -17.57 -25.77 2.99
C PRO A 11 -17.63 -26.85 4.07
N ARG A 12 -16.89 -27.95 3.86
CA ARG A 12 -16.84 -29.06 4.82
C ARG A 12 -16.08 -28.69 6.09
N ALA A 13 -15.00 -27.92 5.98
CA ALA A 13 -14.24 -27.43 7.13
C ALA A 13 -14.97 -26.31 7.89
N THR A 14 -15.89 -25.60 7.20
CA THR A 14 -16.64 -24.47 7.75
C THR A 14 -18.06 -24.80 8.22
N THR A 15 -18.48 -26.07 8.25
CA THR A 15 -19.77 -26.48 8.82
C THR A 15 -19.87 -26.12 10.31
N GLN A 16 -21.09 -25.93 10.82
CA GLN A 16 -21.32 -25.64 12.25
C GLN A 16 -20.87 -26.79 13.16
N GLU A 17 -20.95 -28.03 12.66
CA GLU A 17 -20.52 -29.25 13.35
C GLU A 17 -19.00 -29.41 13.41
N SER A 18 -18.25 -28.64 12.62
CA SER A 18 -16.78 -28.68 12.62
C SER A 18 -16.25 -28.23 13.99
N PRO A 19 -15.51 -29.09 14.72
CA PRO A 19 -14.98 -28.74 16.04
C PRO A 19 -13.86 -27.70 15.97
N PHE A 20 -13.27 -27.50 14.78
CA PHE A 20 -12.17 -26.57 14.57
C PHE A 20 -12.70 -25.23 14.09
N ARG A 21 -12.47 -24.17 14.87
CA ARG A 21 -12.79 -22.77 14.51
C ARG A 21 -11.64 -22.05 13.82
N PHE A 22 -10.76 -22.80 13.15
CA PHE A 22 -9.66 -22.25 12.38
C PHE A 22 -9.43 -23.04 11.08
N LEU A 23 -8.74 -22.40 10.13
CA LEU A 23 -8.29 -22.98 8.87
C LEU A 23 -6.81 -22.68 8.67
N LEU A 24 -6.06 -23.68 8.22
CA LEU A 24 -4.68 -23.53 7.80
C LEU A 24 -4.56 -23.91 6.32
N LEU A 25 -4.07 -22.97 5.50
CA LEU A 25 -3.94 -23.13 4.05
C LEU A 25 -2.47 -22.97 3.66
N ASP A 26 -1.92 -23.97 2.98
CA ASP A 26 -0.59 -23.90 2.39
C ASP A 26 -0.71 -23.65 0.88
N ASP A 27 -0.22 -22.49 0.47
CA ASP A 27 -0.18 -21.96 -0.89
C ASP A 27 -1.46 -22.15 -1.72
N PRO A 28 -2.58 -21.53 -1.31
CA PRO A 28 -3.89 -21.80 -1.92
C PRO A 28 -4.04 -21.24 -3.35
N VAL A 29 -3.10 -20.42 -3.83
CA VAL A 29 -3.21 -19.68 -5.10
C VAL A 29 -2.54 -20.34 -6.31
N GLN A 30 -2.05 -21.57 -6.17
CA GLN A 30 -1.44 -22.29 -7.28
C GLN A 30 -2.38 -22.43 -8.48
N ALA A 31 -1.88 -22.06 -9.66
CA ALA A 31 -2.62 -22.09 -10.92
C ALA A 31 -3.94 -21.27 -10.92
N MET A 32 -3.97 -20.15 -10.18
CA MET A 32 -5.06 -19.16 -10.24
C MET A 32 -4.68 -17.94 -11.11
N ASP A 33 -5.64 -17.51 -11.93
CA ASP A 33 -5.61 -16.21 -12.60
C ASP A 33 -5.90 -15.07 -11.60
N PRO A 34 -5.60 -13.80 -11.92
CA PRO A 34 -5.77 -12.67 -11.01
C PRO A 34 -7.20 -12.54 -10.45
N ALA A 35 -8.22 -12.78 -11.27
CA ALA A 35 -9.62 -12.68 -10.85
C ALA A 35 -9.97 -13.73 -9.79
N LYS A 36 -9.46 -14.96 -9.93
CA LYS A 36 -9.62 -16.03 -8.93
C LYS A 36 -8.88 -15.72 -7.63
N VAL A 37 -7.69 -15.13 -7.69
CA VAL A 37 -6.96 -14.71 -6.48
C VAL A 37 -7.76 -13.63 -5.73
N ALA A 38 -8.30 -12.65 -6.46
CA ALA A 38 -9.14 -11.61 -5.88
C ALA A 38 -10.40 -12.18 -5.21
N GLY A 39 -11.07 -13.13 -5.87
CA GLY A 39 -12.24 -13.83 -5.32
C GLY A 39 -11.90 -14.70 -4.10
N LEU A 40 -10.76 -15.40 -4.12
CA LEU A 40 -10.28 -16.17 -2.99
C LEU A 40 -10.00 -15.27 -1.78
N ALA A 41 -9.38 -14.10 -1.97
CA ALA A 41 -9.12 -13.15 -0.88
C ALA A 41 -10.42 -12.77 -0.15
N ARG A 42 -11.48 -12.44 -0.90
CA ARG A 42 -12.81 -12.13 -0.34
C ARG A 42 -13.40 -13.31 0.43
N LEU A 43 -13.38 -14.50 -0.18
CA LEU A 43 -13.89 -15.71 0.43
C LEU A 43 -13.18 -16.00 1.77
N LEU A 44 -11.85 -15.91 1.80
CA LEU A 44 -11.09 -16.11 3.02
C LEU A 44 -11.40 -15.04 4.08
N SER A 45 -11.59 -13.78 3.67
CA SER A 45 -11.99 -12.71 4.58
C SER A 45 -13.40 -12.90 5.14
N ASP A 46 -14.33 -13.44 4.37
CA ASP A 46 -15.68 -13.74 4.84
C ASP A 46 -15.67 -14.89 5.84
N ILE A 47 -14.91 -15.95 5.56
CA ILE A 47 -14.69 -17.07 6.49
C ILE A 47 -13.96 -16.57 7.76
N ALA A 48 -13.07 -15.59 7.64
CA ALA A 48 -12.33 -15.04 8.76
C ALA A 48 -13.20 -14.30 9.79
N ARG A 49 -14.47 -13.99 9.46
CA ARG A 49 -15.40 -13.32 10.40
C ARG A 49 -15.75 -14.19 11.60
N ASP A 50 -15.82 -15.49 11.41
CA ASP A 50 -16.22 -16.44 12.46
C ASP A 50 -15.16 -17.51 12.74
N ARG A 51 -14.10 -17.59 11.93
CA ARG A 51 -12.99 -18.55 12.07
C ARG A 51 -11.64 -17.87 11.94
N GLN A 52 -10.61 -18.41 12.61
CA GLN A 52 -9.25 -17.95 12.39
C GLN A 52 -8.70 -18.54 11.09
N VAL A 53 -8.32 -17.72 10.11
CA VAL A 53 -7.72 -18.19 8.85
C VAL A 53 -6.23 -17.86 8.85
N VAL A 54 -5.39 -18.88 8.67
CA VAL A 54 -3.93 -18.75 8.52
C VAL A 54 -3.54 -19.24 7.14
N VAL A 55 -2.85 -18.40 6.37
CA VAL A 55 -2.38 -18.73 5.02
C VAL A 55 -0.87 -18.61 4.98
N PHE A 56 -0.20 -19.68 4.56
CA PHE A 56 1.18 -19.64 4.11
C PHE A 56 1.16 -19.51 2.58
N THR A 57 1.85 -18.52 2.04
CA THR A 57 2.01 -18.39 0.58
C THR A 57 3.30 -17.64 0.28
N HIS A 58 3.90 -17.97 -0.85
CA HIS A 58 5.01 -17.22 -1.42
C HIS A 58 4.53 -16.26 -2.53
N ASP A 59 3.25 -16.32 -2.89
CA ASP A 59 2.66 -15.54 -3.95
C ASP A 59 2.26 -14.15 -3.42
N THR A 60 2.86 -13.11 -3.98
CA THR A 60 2.59 -11.73 -3.56
C THR A 60 1.20 -11.25 -3.97
N ARG A 61 0.59 -11.85 -5.00
CA ARG A 61 -0.71 -11.43 -5.54
C ARG A 61 -1.82 -11.54 -4.50
N LEU A 62 -1.82 -12.59 -3.66
CA LEU A 62 -2.83 -12.72 -2.60
C LEU A 62 -2.69 -11.62 -1.54
N VAL A 63 -1.45 -11.32 -1.15
CA VAL A 63 -1.16 -10.26 -0.17
C VAL A 63 -1.55 -8.89 -0.73
N GLU A 64 -1.31 -8.69 -2.02
CA GLU A 64 -1.72 -7.50 -2.75
C GLU A 64 -3.24 -7.37 -2.82
N GLU A 65 -3.97 -8.43 -3.18
CA GLU A 65 -5.44 -8.43 -3.22
C GLU A 65 -6.05 -8.12 -1.86
N ILE A 66 -5.54 -8.72 -0.78
CA ILE A 66 -5.94 -8.42 0.59
C ILE A 66 -5.79 -6.92 0.88
N ARG A 67 -4.68 -6.30 0.45
CA ARG A 67 -4.42 -4.87 0.66
C ARG A 67 -5.32 -3.99 -0.20
N TYR A 68 -5.42 -4.26 -1.48
CA TYR A 68 -6.17 -3.45 -2.44
C TYR A 68 -7.67 -3.42 -2.12
N GLN A 69 -8.20 -4.57 -1.69
CA GLN A 69 -9.58 -4.73 -1.26
C GLN A 69 -9.80 -4.31 0.21
N ARG A 70 -8.74 -3.88 0.91
CA ARG A 70 -8.75 -3.47 2.33
C ARG A 70 -9.36 -4.52 3.26
N LEU A 71 -9.07 -5.78 2.98
CA LEU A 71 -9.53 -6.90 3.79
C LEU A 71 -8.74 -6.94 5.11
N PRO A 72 -9.42 -7.19 6.25
CA PRO A 72 -8.75 -7.29 7.54
C PRO A 72 -7.83 -8.50 7.57
N ALA A 73 -6.52 -8.26 7.62
CA ALA A 73 -5.52 -9.32 7.72
C ALA A 73 -4.26 -8.83 8.43
N THR A 74 -3.61 -9.74 9.14
CA THR A 74 -2.22 -9.55 9.60
C THR A 74 -1.30 -10.29 8.64
N CYS A 75 -0.49 -9.54 7.87
CA CYS A 75 0.51 -10.13 6.99
C CYS A 75 1.85 -10.22 7.71
N LEU A 76 2.45 -11.40 7.74
CA LEU A 76 3.79 -11.64 8.29
C LEU A 76 4.73 -12.06 7.16
N GLU A 77 5.90 -11.43 7.10
CA GLU A 77 7.00 -11.85 6.23
C GLU A 77 7.96 -12.73 7.03
N ILE A 78 8.28 -13.88 6.45
CA ILE A 78 9.17 -14.87 7.05
C ILE A 78 10.43 -14.94 6.19
N THR A 79 11.57 -14.62 6.77
CA THR A 79 12.87 -14.69 6.10
C THR A 79 13.76 -15.68 6.82
N ARG A 80 14.43 -16.55 6.05
CA ARG A 80 15.47 -17.44 6.55
C ARG A 80 16.82 -16.80 6.28
N GLY A 81 17.48 -16.32 7.34
CA GLY A 81 18.83 -15.78 7.30
C GLY A 81 19.91 -16.86 7.43
N GLU A 82 21.15 -16.42 7.57
CA GLU A 82 22.31 -17.29 7.80
C GLU A 82 22.09 -18.23 8.99
N ARG A 83 22.72 -19.41 8.92
CA ARG A 83 22.63 -20.46 9.96
C ARG A 83 21.18 -20.89 10.26
N SER A 84 20.29 -20.79 9.27
CA SER A 84 18.86 -21.10 9.39
C SER A 84 18.11 -20.25 10.42
N LYS A 85 18.62 -19.07 10.77
CA LYS A 85 17.91 -18.17 11.68
C LYS A 85 16.65 -17.65 10.98
N VAL A 86 15.48 -18.04 11.48
CA VAL A 86 14.20 -17.56 10.98
C VAL A 86 13.86 -16.24 11.67
N VAL A 87 13.51 -15.24 10.86
CA VAL A 87 13.04 -13.94 11.31
C VAL A 87 11.63 -13.76 10.78
N VAL A 88 10.70 -13.41 11.67
CA VAL A 88 9.31 -13.12 11.33
C VAL A 88 9.03 -11.66 11.64
N LEU A 89 8.62 -10.90 10.64
CA LEU A 89 8.32 -9.48 10.77
C LEU A 89 6.92 -9.16 10.23
N PRO A 90 6.17 -8.22 10.83
CA PRO A 90 4.95 -7.71 10.22
C PRO A 90 5.25 -7.08 8.86
N LYS A 91 4.52 -7.50 7.83
CA LYS A 91 4.61 -6.91 6.49
C LYS A 91 3.63 -5.76 6.38
N THR A 92 4.10 -4.55 6.64
CA THR A 92 3.28 -3.33 6.57
C THR A 92 2.98 -2.93 5.12
N ASP A 93 2.02 -2.02 4.94
CA ASP A 93 1.76 -1.43 3.63
C ASP A 93 2.96 -0.57 3.15
N PRO A 94 3.11 -0.36 1.83
CA PRO A 94 4.25 0.38 1.28
C PRO A 94 4.41 1.79 1.83
N VAL A 95 3.31 2.48 2.17
CA VAL A 95 3.35 3.84 2.73
C VAL A 95 3.95 3.81 4.12
N THR A 96 3.46 2.91 4.98
CA THR A 96 3.99 2.72 6.33
C THR A 96 5.46 2.30 6.32
N GLN A 97 5.84 1.43 5.40
CA GLN A 97 7.23 0.98 5.24
C GLN A 97 8.14 2.14 4.84
N ALA A 98 7.82 2.87 3.77
CA ALA A 98 8.61 4.02 3.31
C ALA A 98 8.74 5.11 4.38
N LEU A 99 7.66 5.42 5.11
CA LEU A 99 7.71 6.35 6.24
C LEU A 99 8.56 5.82 7.40
N SER A 100 8.49 4.51 7.70
CA SER A 100 9.34 3.89 8.71
C SER A 100 10.82 4.01 8.34
N ASP A 101 11.15 3.77 7.07
CA ASP A 101 12.53 3.85 6.58
C ASP A 101 13.05 5.29 6.63
N ALA A 102 12.25 6.28 6.21
CA ALA A 102 12.59 7.70 6.37
C ALA A 102 12.80 8.11 7.84
N ARG A 103 11.94 7.63 8.77
CA ARG A 103 12.10 7.88 10.22
C ARG A 103 13.35 7.23 10.81
N ARG A 104 13.67 6.00 10.38
CA ARG A 104 14.86 5.30 10.85
C ARG A 104 16.13 5.96 10.33
N PHE A 105 16.10 6.40 9.07
CA PHE A 105 17.21 7.10 8.44
C PHE A 105 17.53 8.42 9.14
N SER A 106 16.52 9.28 9.31
CA SER A 106 16.65 10.60 9.96
C SER A 106 17.22 10.55 11.38
N LYS A 107 17.01 9.44 12.12
CA LYS A 107 17.51 9.27 13.48
C LYS A 107 18.93 8.71 13.59
N ARG A 108 19.44 8.10 12.52
CA ARG A 108 20.71 7.33 12.55
C ARG A 108 21.85 8.00 11.79
N VAL A 109 21.55 9.07 11.07
CA VAL A 109 22.43 9.67 10.07
C VAL A 109 22.64 11.15 10.39
N SER A 110 23.79 11.71 10.01
CA SER A 110 24.09 13.14 10.22
C SER A 110 23.15 14.05 9.41
N ARG A 111 23.07 15.33 9.79
CA ARG A 111 22.15 16.29 9.17
C ARG A 111 22.49 16.59 7.71
N GLU A 112 23.78 16.56 7.38
CA GLU A 112 24.30 16.80 6.04
C GLU A 112 23.77 15.73 5.08
N ILE A 113 23.96 14.45 5.43
CA ILE A 113 23.49 13.32 4.62
C ILE A 113 21.96 13.25 4.60
N CYS A 114 21.28 13.63 5.69
CA CYS A 114 19.81 13.74 5.69
C CYS A 114 19.29 14.71 4.63
N SER A 115 20.00 15.83 4.39
CA SER A 115 19.57 16.82 3.39
C SER A 115 19.66 16.30 1.95
N GLU A 116 20.50 15.29 1.71
CA GLU A 116 20.65 14.65 0.40
C GLU A 116 19.64 13.51 0.18
N VAL A 117 19.48 12.63 1.17
CA VAL A 117 18.75 11.36 0.99
C VAL A 117 17.30 11.42 1.45
N LEU A 118 17.01 12.18 2.51
CA LEU A 118 15.68 12.20 3.12
C LEU A 118 14.57 12.69 2.17
N PRO A 119 14.79 13.70 1.29
CA PRO A 119 13.80 14.08 0.29
C PRO A 119 13.39 12.91 -0.62
N GLY A 120 14.35 12.07 -1.04
CA GLY A 120 14.08 10.89 -1.87
C GLY A 120 13.26 9.83 -1.12
N LEU A 121 13.59 9.56 0.15
CA LEU A 121 12.81 8.61 0.98
C LEU A 121 11.38 9.12 1.25
N CYS A 122 11.22 10.41 1.53
CA CYS A 122 9.91 11.01 1.70
C CYS A 122 9.11 11.06 0.39
N ARG A 123 9.77 11.26 -0.76
CA ARG A 123 9.16 11.15 -2.08
C ARG A 123 8.57 9.75 -2.28
N GLN A 124 9.33 8.69 -2.02
CA GLN A 124 8.84 7.30 -2.12
C GLN A 124 7.58 7.06 -1.26
N ALA A 125 7.54 7.63 -0.05
CA ALA A 125 6.36 7.54 0.81
C ALA A 125 5.12 8.24 0.22
N ILE A 126 5.30 9.41 -0.40
CA ILE A 126 4.20 10.14 -1.05
C ILE A 126 3.76 9.40 -2.32
N GLU A 127 4.68 8.91 -3.15
CA GLU A 127 4.35 8.12 -4.36
C GLU A 127 3.57 6.86 -4.00
N ALA A 128 3.99 6.14 -2.96
CA ALA A 128 3.28 4.99 -2.44
C ALA A 128 1.85 5.36 -1.98
N ALA A 129 1.68 6.50 -1.32
CA ALA A 129 0.37 6.97 -0.86
C ALA A 129 -0.54 7.38 -2.02
N CYS A 130 0.01 8.02 -3.05
CA CYS A 130 -0.71 8.37 -4.27
C CYS A 130 -1.17 7.11 -5.01
N LYS A 131 -0.28 6.13 -5.21
CA LYS A 131 -0.61 4.85 -5.86
C LYS A 131 -1.66 4.07 -5.08
N ASP A 132 -1.55 4.00 -3.75
CA ASP A 132 -2.55 3.35 -2.89
C ASP A 132 -3.93 4.01 -3.03
N ALA A 133 -3.98 5.34 -2.96
CA ALA A 133 -5.20 6.13 -3.08
C ALA A 133 -5.85 6.00 -4.47
N ALA A 134 -5.06 6.13 -5.54
CA ALA A 134 -5.52 5.99 -6.93
C ALA A 134 -6.04 4.58 -7.20
N ARG A 135 -5.28 3.54 -6.82
CA ARG A 135 -5.66 2.14 -7.01
C ARG A 135 -6.97 1.82 -6.31
N HIS A 136 -7.11 2.24 -5.06
CA HIS A 136 -8.34 1.99 -4.31
C HIS A 136 -9.58 2.58 -4.99
N ARG A 137 -9.48 3.81 -5.50
CA ARG A 137 -10.56 4.45 -6.27
C ARG A 137 -10.87 3.69 -7.56
N MET A 138 -9.85 3.35 -8.35
CA MET A 138 -10.03 2.66 -9.62
C MET A 138 -10.69 1.28 -9.44
N ILE A 139 -10.32 0.54 -8.39
CA ILE A 139 -10.97 -0.72 -8.04
C ILE A 139 -12.43 -0.50 -7.67
N ALA A 140 -12.75 0.56 -6.92
CA ALA A 140 -14.13 0.91 -6.60
C ALA A 140 -14.96 1.25 -7.86
N GLN A 141 -14.31 1.81 -8.90
CA GLN A 141 -14.90 2.04 -10.23
C GLN A 141 -14.96 0.77 -11.11
N GLY A 142 -14.52 -0.39 -10.60
CA GLY A 142 -14.51 -1.66 -11.35
C GLY A 142 -13.38 -1.80 -12.37
N LYS A 143 -12.33 -0.97 -12.29
CA LYS A 143 -11.16 -1.05 -13.19
C LYS A 143 -10.36 -2.33 -12.95
N GLY A 144 -9.88 -2.93 -14.02
CA GLY A 144 -9.04 -4.13 -13.96
C GLY A 144 -7.61 -3.83 -13.53
N LEU A 145 -6.93 -4.80 -12.91
CA LEU A 145 -5.56 -4.63 -12.41
C LEU A 145 -4.57 -4.18 -13.49
N LYS A 146 -4.69 -4.76 -14.71
CA LYS A 146 -3.85 -4.42 -15.86
C LYS A 146 -4.00 -2.94 -16.27
N GLU A 147 -5.23 -2.43 -16.32
CA GLU A 147 -5.50 -1.02 -16.65
C GLU A 147 -4.93 -0.08 -15.57
N ILE A 148 -4.98 -0.49 -14.30
CA ILE A 148 -4.41 0.28 -13.19
C ILE A 148 -2.88 0.34 -13.27
N GLU A 149 -2.24 -0.78 -13.62
CA GLU A 149 -0.79 -0.85 -13.81
C GLU A 149 -0.34 0.02 -14.98
N GLU A 150 -1.00 -0.08 -16.14
CA GLU A 150 -0.72 0.75 -17.31
C GLU A 150 -0.81 2.26 -16.96
N ARG A 151 -1.84 2.67 -16.21
CA ARG A 151 -1.95 4.07 -15.74
C ARG A 151 -0.83 4.51 -14.78
N PHE A 152 -0.25 3.58 -14.02
CA PHE A 152 0.87 3.90 -13.13
C PHE A 152 2.21 3.92 -13.86
N GLU A 153 2.34 3.19 -14.96
CA GLU A 153 3.50 3.27 -15.85
C GLU A 153 3.51 4.60 -16.62
N ASP A 154 2.34 5.07 -17.05
CA ASP A 154 2.20 6.36 -17.74
C ASP A 154 2.47 7.58 -16.84
N ALA A 155 2.33 7.44 -15.52
CA ALA A 155 2.49 8.50 -14.53
C ALA A 155 3.86 8.41 -13.84
N GLU A 156 4.91 8.86 -14.55
CA GLU A 156 6.30 8.80 -14.07
C GLU A 156 6.61 9.85 -12.99
N LYS A 157 5.95 11.01 -13.02
CA LYS A 157 6.24 12.10 -12.09
C LYS A 157 5.36 12.03 -10.85
N LEU A 158 5.92 12.44 -9.71
CA LEU A 158 5.18 12.58 -8.46
C LEU A 158 3.92 13.45 -8.61
N ALA A 159 3.99 14.52 -9.42
CA ALA A 159 2.86 15.41 -9.66
C ALA A 159 1.73 14.71 -10.46
N GLU A 160 2.08 13.88 -11.44
CA GLU A 160 1.14 13.08 -12.24
C GLU A 160 0.47 12.01 -11.38
N LEU A 161 1.25 11.31 -10.54
CA LEU A 161 0.71 10.36 -9.56
C LEU A 161 -0.21 11.03 -8.54
N ALA A 162 0.15 12.22 -8.05
CA ALA A 162 -0.69 12.98 -7.13
C ALA A 162 -1.99 13.46 -7.79
N ALA A 163 -1.94 13.85 -9.06
CA ALA A 163 -3.13 14.24 -9.82
C ALA A 163 -4.05 13.05 -10.05
N LEU A 164 -3.49 11.91 -10.45
CA LEU A 164 -4.22 10.65 -10.60
C LEU A 164 -4.87 10.25 -9.26
N ALA A 165 -4.11 10.38 -8.17
CA ALA A 165 -4.57 10.07 -6.83
C ALA A 165 -5.62 11.03 -6.27
N LEU A 166 -5.76 12.26 -6.76
CA LEU A 166 -6.69 13.26 -6.19
C LEU A 166 -7.89 13.55 -7.11
N PHE A 167 -7.68 13.51 -8.42
CA PHE A 167 -8.62 13.98 -9.44
C PHE A 167 -8.96 12.92 -10.49
N ASP A 168 -8.31 11.75 -10.47
CA ASP A 168 -8.47 10.70 -11.49
C ASP A 168 -8.08 11.17 -12.91
N GLU A 169 -7.23 12.20 -12.97
CA GLU A 169 -6.68 12.78 -14.19
C GLU A 169 -5.14 12.80 -14.09
N SER A 170 -4.46 12.51 -15.19
CA SER A 170 -2.99 12.60 -15.26
C SER A 170 -2.48 14.04 -15.43
N SER A 171 -3.36 15.06 -15.48
CA SER A 171 -2.99 16.47 -15.72
C SER A 171 -2.64 17.20 -14.41
N PRO A 172 -1.35 17.54 -14.16
CA PRO A 172 -0.87 17.69 -12.78
C PRO A 172 -0.89 19.10 -12.19
N ASP A 173 -0.78 20.15 -12.99
CA ASP A 173 -0.05 21.33 -12.48
C ASP A 173 -0.86 22.38 -11.72
N LYS A 174 -2.18 22.49 -11.93
CA LYS A 174 -2.97 23.56 -11.26
C LYS A 174 -3.87 23.07 -10.12
N ASN A 175 -4.16 21.77 -10.06
CA ASN A 175 -5.12 21.25 -9.09
C ASN A 175 -4.44 20.66 -7.83
N VAL A 176 -3.26 20.04 -7.96
CA VAL A 176 -2.57 19.38 -6.84
C VAL A 176 -2.06 20.40 -5.82
N ASP A 177 -1.31 21.42 -6.25
CA ASP A 177 -0.75 22.46 -5.37
C ASP A 177 -1.85 23.20 -4.59
N ASN A 178 -2.97 23.50 -5.25
CA ASN A 178 -4.14 24.13 -4.64
C ASN A 178 -4.82 23.21 -3.61
N TRP A 179 -4.92 21.92 -3.92
CA TRP A 179 -5.48 20.94 -2.99
C TRP A 179 -4.60 20.80 -1.73
N VAL A 180 -3.28 20.73 -1.90
CA VAL A 180 -2.33 20.64 -0.77
C VAL A 180 -2.38 21.91 0.06
N ARG A 181 -2.39 23.11 -0.55
CA ARG A 181 -2.55 24.38 0.19
C ARG A 181 -3.82 24.41 1.03
N LYS A 182 -4.93 23.89 0.49
CA LYS A 182 -6.23 23.88 1.17
C LYS A 182 -6.30 22.87 2.32
N HIS A 183 -5.72 21.68 2.17
CA HIS A 183 -5.91 20.57 3.13
C HIS A 183 -4.69 20.30 4.02
N CYS A 184 -3.49 20.70 3.59
CA CYS A 184 -2.20 20.46 4.26
C CYS A 184 -1.23 21.63 3.96
N PRO A 185 -1.53 22.87 4.39
CA PRO A 185 -0.72 24.06 4.06
C PRO A 185 0.75 23.89 4.45
N ASP A 186 1.02 23.25 5.59
CA ASP A 186 2.37 22.99 6.08
C ASP A 186 3.20 22.03 5.21
N ALA A 187 2.54 21.27 4.33
CA ALA A 187 3.17 20.23 3.50
C ALA A 187 3.46 20.68 2.06
N VAL A 188 3.06 21.90 1.66
CA VAL A 188 3.27 22.44 0.30
C VAL A 188 4.76 22.48 -0.04
N GLN A 189 5.58 22.94 0.91
CA GLN A 189 7.02 23.01 0.73
C GLN A 189 7.64 21.60 0.60
N ILE A 190 7.13 20.63 1.36
CA ILE A 190 7.59 19.23 1.28
C ILE A 190 7.29 18.63 -0.08
N LEU A 191 6.08 18.81 -0.60
CA LEU A 191 5.73 18.29 -1.92
C LEU A 191 6.68 18.87 -2.97
N ARG A 192 6.92 20.20 -2.94
CA ARG A 192 7.87 20.86 -3.85
C ARG A 192 9.29 20.33 -3.72
N THR A 193 9.77 20.17 -2.48
CA THR A 193 11.08 19.59 -2.18
C THR A 193 11.20 18.15 -2.70
N CYS A 194 10.17 17.33 -2.51
CA CYS A 194 10.15 15.94 -2.99
C CYS A 194 10.07 15.86 -4.52
N THR A 195 9.32 16.76 -5.18
CA THR A 195 9.25 16.82 -6.65
C THR A 195 10.58 17.24 -7.28
N LYS A 196 11.30 18.17 -6.65
CA LYS A 196 12.62 18.64 -7.11
C LYS A 196 13.77 17.67 -6.74
N GLY A 197 13.57 16.88 -5.69
CA GLY A 197 14.61 16.11 -5.01
C GLY A 197 15.01 14.81 -5.72
N SER A 198 15.96 14.94 -6.64
CA SER A 198 17.09 14.03 -6.92
C SER A 198 18.31 14.78 -7.50
N HIS A 199 18.18 16.08 -7.82
CA HIS A 199 19.18 16.85 -8.57
C HIS A 199 19.63 18.17 -7.89
N GLU A 200 18.96 18.62 -6.82
CA GLU A 200 19.32 19.86 -6.10
C GLU A 200 19.44 19.60 -4.59
N HIS A 201 20.50 20.13 -3.95
CA HIS A 201 20.64 20.12 -2.50
C HIS A 201 19.51 20.94 -1.85
N VAL A 202 18.64 20.29 -1.09
CA VAL A 202 17.62 20.97 -0.31
C VAL A 202 17.99 20.91 1.17
N VAL A 203 18.09 22.08 1.81
CA VAL A 203 18.40 22.16 3.24
C VAL A 203 17.22 21.66 4.05
N VAL A 204 17.36 20.51 4.70
CA VAL A 204 16.38 19.98 5.65
C VAL A 204 16.78 20.41 7.06
N ASN A 205 16.24 21.54 7.51
CA ASN A 205 16.56 22.12 8.83
C ASN A 205 16.16 21.19 10.01
N ASN A 206 15.04 20.48 9.88
CA ASN A 206 14.53 19.56 10.90
C ASN A 206 14.04 18.26 10.26
N PRO A 207 14.87 17.20 10.23
CA PRO A 207 14.53 15.90 9.65
C PRO A 207 13.26 15.27 10.23
N ASP A 208 13.06 15.32 11.55
CA ASP A 208 11.89 14.72 12.21
C ASP A 208 10.59 15.42 11.81
N THR A 209 10.62 16.75 11.73
CA THR A 209 9.46 17.55 11.29
C THR A 209 9.14 17.26 9.83
N PHE A 210 10.18 17.13 8.99
CA PHE A 210 10.02 16.80 7.58
C PHE A 210 9.29 15.47 7.41
N VAL A 211 9.74 14.41 8.10
CA VAL A 211 9.07 13.09 8.03
C VAL A 211 7.66 13.11 8.63
N SER A 212 7.44 13.85 9.72
CA SER A 212 6.10 13.99 10.33
C SER A 212 5.11 14.68 9.39
N GLN A 213 5.53 15.72 8.70
CA GLN A 213 4.70 16.43 7.72
C GLN A 213 4.48 15.58 6.46
N THR A 214 5.47 14.81 6.00
CA THR A 214 5.29 13.81 4.94
C THR A 214 4.23 12.78 5.32
N GLN A 215 4.28 12.27 6.56
CA GLN A 215 3.25 11.35 7.06
C GLN A 215 1.86 12.00 7.03
N LYS A 216 1.72 13.24 7.52
CA LYS A 216 0.43 13.96 7.50
C LYS A 216 -0.13 14.08 6.08
N LEU A 217 0.73 14.43 5.13
CA LEU A 217 0.35 14.54 3.71
C LEU A 217 -0.09 13.17 3.15
N ALA A 218 0.71 12.12 3.34
CA ALA A 218 0.40 10.77 2.89
C ALA A 218 -0.94 10.26 3.46
N THR A 219 -1.18 10.46 4.75
CA THR A 219 -2.46 10.09 5.39
C THR A 219 -3.63 10.86 4.79
N ARG A 220 -3.47 12.15 4.48
CA ARG A 220 -4.56 12.94 3.86
C ARG A 220 -4.84 12.57 2.42
N ILE A 221 -3.83 12.23 1.63
CA ILE A 221 -4.02 11.71 0.27
C ILE A 221 -4.84 10.42 0.30
N ARG A 222 -4.47 9.47 1.18
CA ARG A 222 -5.21 8.21 1.34
C ARG A 222 -6.66 8.43 1.76
N ALA A 223 -6.91 9.33 2.71
CA ALA A 223 -8.26 9.67 3.17
C ALA A 223 -9.10 10.43 2.11
N ALA A 224 -8.47 11.16 1.20
CA ALA A 224 -9.18 11.89 0.14
C ALA A 224 -9.82 10.93 -0.88
N ALA A 225 -9.14 9.81 -1.17
CA ALA A 225 -9.69 8.78 -2.05
C ALA A 225 -10.96 8.13 -1.49
N GLU A 226 -11.05 7.96 -0.17
CA GLU A 226 -12.23 7.39 0.50
C GLU A 226 -13.47 8.27 0.38
N LYS A 227 -13.30 9.59 0.46
CA LYS A 227 -14.44 10.53 0.43
C LYS A 227 -15.01 10.75 -0.97
N ASN A 228 -14.17 10.66 -2.01
CA ASN A 228 -14.61 10.89 -3.39
C ASN A 228 -15.27 9.65 -4.01
N GLY A 229 -15.07 8.45 -3.45
CA GLY A 229 -15.75 7.22 -3.88
C GLY A 229 -17.17 7.04 -3.32
N GLY A 230 -17.66 7.97 -2.49
CA GLY A 230 -18.99 7.90 -1.85
C GLY A 230 -20.00 8.93 -2.38
N ARG A 231 -19.78 9.49 -3.57
CA ARG A 231 -20.76 10.32 -4.27
C ARG A 231 -21.27 9.56 -5.50
N GLU A 232 -22.23 8.68 -5.24
CA GLU A 232 -23.30 8.32 -6.20
C GLU A 232 -24.59 9.02 -5.76
#